data_AF-A0A9E0IUN7-F1
#
_entry.id   AF-A0A9E0IUN7-F1
#
_cell.length_a   1.000
_cell.length_b   1.000
_cell.length_c   1.000
_cell.angle_alpha   90.00
_cell.angle_beta   90.00
_cell.angle_gamma   90.00
#
_symmetry.space_group_name_H-M   'P 1'
#
loop_
_entity.id
_entity.type
_entity.pdbx_description
1 polymer ?
#
loop_
_entity_poly.entity_id
_entity_poly.type
_entity_poly.pdbx_seq_one_letter_code
_entity_poly.pdbx_strand_id
1 'polypeptide(L)' 'MSRYKLKDNKALRYSGLATQIFVSIGLAAWAGRWLDQKMELAKPLWTAGLSLAMLLMQLVWLYYDLKQQDK' A
#
# COMPACT_ATOMS: atom_id res chain seq x y z
N MET A 1 5.21 -38.06 -15.01
CA MET A 1 6.18 -37.19 -14.30
C MET A 1 5.48 -36.61 -13.07
N SER A 2 5.93 -36.95 -11.85
CA SER A 2 5.26 -36.60 -10.59
C SER A 2 5.32 -35.10 -10.30
N ARG A 3 4.17 -34.46 -10.08
CA ARG A 3 4.09 -33.06 -9.60
C ARG A 3 4.40 -33.07 -8.11
N TYR A 4 5.57 -32.58 -7.73
CA TYR A 4 5.92 -32.35 -6.33
C TYR A 4 4.94 -31.32 -5.74
N LYS A 5 3.97 -31.80 -4.94
CA LYS A 5 3.17 -30.95 -4.07
C LYS A 5 4.07 -30.51 -2.92
N LEU A 6 4.67 -29.33 -3.06
CA LEU A 6 5.37 -28.66 -1.96
C LEU A 6 4.40 -28.57 -0.78
N LYS A 7 4.80 -29.14 0.34
CA LYS A 7 4.04 -29.12 1.60
C LYS A 7 3.75 -27.65 1.92
N ASP A 8 2.48 -27.27 1.97
CA ASP A 8 2.06 -25.91 2.34
C ASP A 8 2.53 -25.61 3.76
N ASN A 9 3.74 -25.08 3.89
CA ASN A 9 4.31 -24.63 5.14
C ASN A 9 3.60 -23.33 5.50
N LYS A 10 2.48 -23.47 6.22
CA LYS A 10 1.66 -22.37 6.72
C LYS A 10 2.52 -21.28 7.37
N ALA A 11 3.54 -21.68 8.14
CA ALA A 11 4.52 -20.78 8.74
C ALA A 11 5.25 -19.89 7.72
N LEU A 12 5.67 -20.46 6.59
CA LEU A 12 6.36 -19.72 5.52
C LEU A 12 5.42 -18.76 4.78
N ARG A 13 4.15 -19.15 4.63
CA ARG A 13 3.09 -18.30 4.04
C ARG A 13 2.74 -17.13 4.96
N TYR A 14 2.62 -17.37 6.27
CA TYR A 14 2.36 -16.31 7.24
C TYR A 14 3.57 -15.38 7.42
N SER A 15 4.79 -15.90 7.39
CA SER A 15 5.99 -15.06 7.42
C SER A 15 6.09 -14.17 6.18
N GLY A 16 5.76 -14.69 4.98
CA GLY A 16 5.73 -13.88 3.76
C GLY A 16 4.72 -12.74 3.81
N LEU A 17 3.50 -13.02 4.28
CA LEU A 17 2.45 -12.01 4.50
C LEU A 17 2.86 -10.98 5.55
N ALA A 18 3.41 -11.42 6.68
CA ALA A 18 3.89 -10.51 7.73
C ALA A 18 4.99 -9.58 7.21
N THR A 19 5.97 -10.12 6.48
CA THR A 19 7.03 -9.33 5.85
C THR A 19 6.46 -8.33 4.84
N GLN A 20 5.49 -8.73 4.01
CA GLN A 20 4.87 -7.82 3.05
C GLN A 20 4.17 -6.65 3.74
N ILE A 21 3.42 -6.89 4.81
CA ILE A 21 2.76 -5.86 5.61
C ILE A 21 3.81 -4.95 6.26
N PHE A 22 4.86 -5.54 6.85
CA PHE A 22 5.93 -4.79 7.51
C PHE A 22 6.69 -3.89 6.55
N VAL A 23 7.01 -4.41 5.35
CA VAL A 23 7.66 -3.65 4.27
C VAL A 23 6.75 -2.54 3.75
N SER A 24 5.46 -2.80 3.58
CA SER A 24 4.49 -1.80 3.13
C SER A 24 4.34 -0.65 4.13
N ILE A 25 4.19 -0.96 5.43
CA ILE A 25 4.11 0.04 6.50
C ILE A 25 5.43 0.80 6.62
N GLY A 26 6.56 0.10 6.56
CA GLY A 26 7.89 0.72 6.61
C GLY A 26 8.13 1.68 5.45
N LEU A 27 7.76 1.28 4.22
CA LEU A 27 7.84 2.15 3.04
C LEU A 27 6.90 3.34 3.13
N ALA A 28 5.67 3.15 3.61
CA ALA A 28 4.70 4.24 3.77
C ALA A 28 5.16 5.24 4.85
N ALA A 29 5.67 4.75 5.98
CA ALA A 29 6.19 5.59 7.06
C ALA A 29 7.48 6.32 6.65
N TRP A 30 8.37 5.65 5.90
CA TRP A 30 9.57 6.27 5.36
C TRP A 30 9.26 7.29 4.28
N ALA A 31 8.34 6.98 3.35
CA ALA A 31 7.87 7.93 2.35
C ALA A 31 7.21 9.14 3.01
N GLY A 32 6.38 8.94 4.04
CA GLY A 32 5.78 10.00 4.84
C GLY A 32 6.81 10.87 5.54
N ARG A 33 7.81 10.28 6.21
CA ARG A 33 8.91 11.02 6.86
C ARG A 33 9.82 11.74 5.87
N TRP A 34 10.14 11.13 4.73
CA TRP A 34 10.99 11.76 3.71
C TRP A 34 10.30 12.97 3.09
N LEU A 35 8.99 12.86 2.86
CA LEU A 35 8.12 13.97 2.46
C LEU A 35 8.10 15.09 3.52
N ASP A 36 8.03 14.73 4.80
CA ASP A 36 7.96 15.67 5.93
C ASP A 36 9.29 16.41 6.15
N GLN A 37 10.42 15.70 6.06
CA GLN A 37 11.77 16.26 6.24
C GLN A 37 12.22 17.18 5.10
N LYS A 38 11.80 16.90 3.86
CA LYS A 38 12.19 17.71 2.69
C LYS A 38 11.46 19.04 2.62
N MET A 39 10.45 19.24 3.47
CA MET A 39 9.50 20.35 3.36
C MET A 39 9.52 21.32 4.55
N GLU A 40 10.36 21.15 5.60
CA GLU A 40 10.66 22.10 6.69
C GLU A 40 9.57 23.13 7.11
N LEU A 41 8.28 22.78 7.06
CA LEU A 41 7.19 23.74 7.28
C LEU A 41 6.39 23.32 8.50
N ALA A 42 6.37 24.20 9.50
CA ALA A 42 5.74 24.07 10.81
C ALA A 42 4.20 23.82 10.82
N LYS A 43 3.58 23.41 9.71
CA LYS A 43 2.15 23.13 9.57
C LYS A 43 1.92 21.85 8.76
N PRO A 44 1.01 20.94 9.17
CA PRO A 44 0.80 19.62 8.57
C PRO A 44 0.01 19.70 7.24
N LEU A 45 0.47 20.53 6.31
CA LEU A 45 -0.11 20.70 4.96
C LEU A 45 0.02 19.41 4.14
N TRP A 46 0.97 18.55 4.48
CA TRP A 46 1.14 17.31 3.77
C TRP A 46 0.09 16.27 4.11
N THR A 47 -0.29 16.16 5.38
CA THR A 47 -1.46 15.36 5.75
C THR A 47 -2.68 15.81 4.94
N ALA A 48 -2.87 17.12 4.77
CA ALA A 48 -3.94 17.65 3.92
C ALA A 48 -3.78 17.27 2.44
N GLY A 49 -2.59 17.41 1.85
CA GLY A 49 -2.33 17.06 0.44
C GLY A 49 -2.37 15.55 0.17
N LEU A 50 -1.95 14.72 1.12
CA LEU A 50 -1.96 13.26 1.04
C LEU A 50 -3.38 12.72 1.26
N SER A 51 -4.15 13.31 2.19
CA SER A 51 -5.59 13.08 2.30
C SER A 51 -6.33 13.49 1.03
N LEU A 52 -5.96 14.62 0.41
CA LEU A 52 -6.53 15.06 -0.87
C LEU A 52 -6.16 14.11 -2.01
N ALA A 53 -4.90 13.67 -2.08
CA ALA A 53 -4.43 12.71 -3.07
C ALA A 53 -5.07 11.33 -2.88
N MET A 54 -5.27 10.88 -1.65
CA MET A 54 -5.99 9.64 -1.33
C MET A 54 -7.44 9.72 -1.80
N LEU A 55 -8.12 10.85 -1.54
CA LEU A 55 -9.48 11.08 -2.04
C LEU A 55 -9.53 10.99 -3.56
N LEU A 56 -8.60 11.64 -4.28
CA LEU A 56 -8.53 11.57 -5.74
C LEU A 56 -8.25 10.15 -6.25
N MET A 57 -7.32 9.44 -5.61
CA MET A 57 -6.95 8.07 -5.98
C MET A 57 -8.12 7.11 -5.77
N GLN A 58 -8.86 7.24 -4.66
CA GLN A 58 -10.05 6.46 -4.37
C GLN A 58 -11.14 6.68 -5.42
N LEU A 59 -11.29 7.93 -5.88
CA LEU A 59 -12.30 8.31 -6.87
C LEU A 59 -11.96 7.74 -8.26
N VAL A 60 -10.68 7.80 -8.66
CA VAL A 60 -10.19 7.17 -9.89
C VAL A 60 -10.34 5.65 -9.83
N TRP A 61 -9.99 5.04 -8.70
CA TRP A 61 -10.14 3.60 -8.50
C TRP A 61 -11.61 3.16 -8.59
N LEU A 62 -12.52 3.90 -7.96
CA LEU A 62 -13.96 3.66 -8.04
C LEU A 62 -14.49 3.82 -9.48
N TYR A 63 -13.97 4.80 -10.23
CA TYR A 63 -14.32 4.97 -11.65
C TYR A 63 -13.89 3.76 -12.48
N TYR A 64 -12.67 3.26 -12.27
CA TYR A 64 -12.20 2.05 -12.95
C TYR A 64 -12.98 0.81 -12.53
N ASP A 65 -13.32 0.68 -11.25
CA ASP A 65 -14.08 -0.45 -10.71
C ASP A 65 -15.51 -0.49 -11.29
N LEU A 66 -16.20 0.65 -11.34
CA LEU A 66 -17.51 0.77 -11.98
C LEU A 66 -17.45 0.44 -13.48
N LYS A 67 -16.43 0.95 -14.17
CA LYS A 67 -16.21 0.62 -15.59
C LYS A 67 -15.89 -0.86 -15.82
N GLN A 68 -15.31 -1.52 -14.82
CA GLN A 68 -14.94 -2.93 -14.89
C GLN A 68 -16.10 -3.86 -14.56
N GLN A 69 -17.08 -3.42 -13.76
CA GLN A 69 -18.30 -4.17 -13.48
C GLN A 69 -19.38 -4.08 -14.57
N ASP A 70 -19.38 -3.02 -15.39
CA ASP A 70 -20.33 -2.84 -16.50
C ASP A 70 -19.95 -3.66 -17.77
N LYS A 71 -18.98 -4.58 -17.66
CA LYS A 71 -18.48 -5.44 -18.75
C LYS A 71 -18.68 -6.91 -18.43
#